data_AF-A0A9E4B960-F1
#
_entry.id   AF-A0A9E4B960-F1
#
_cell.length_a   1.000
_cell.length_b   1.000
_cell.length_c   1.000
_cell.angle_alpha   90.00
_cell.angle_beta   90.00
_cell.angle_gamma   90.00
#
_symmetry.space_group_name_H-M   'P 1'
#
loop_
_entity.id
_entity.type
_entity.pdbx_description
1 polymer ?
#
loop_
_entity_poly.entity_id
_entity_poly.type
_entity_poly.pdbx_seq_one_letter_code
_entity_poly.pdbx_strand_id
1 'polypeptide(L)'
;MANKAEAERVSIWSIGDAERTLFVGMALAFFVFGLAFVLWYIIKDGSVDQAIFEGIKIVGPVGLSAVTLTFFFIEGWHLMIIPVEKYREKYREKYRKERFEAGRKEGIVQGVKERAIEDILEVLEIRFACAPSHPIADRLAAMDDVQHLKLLLRTAIQVSDLEAFQQALDT
;
A
#
# COMPACT_ATOMS: atom_id res chain seq x y z
N MET A 1 0.94 25.75 -5.69
CA MET A 1 0.18 24.77 -4.89
C MET A 1 -0.87 24.13 -5.80
N ALA A 2 -0.48 23.10 -6.56
CA ALA A 2 -1.40 22.35 -7.41
C ALA A 2 -2.13 21.30 -6.55
N ASN A 3 -3.43 21.16 -6.80
CA ASN A 3 -4.36 20.44 -5.95
C ASN A 3 -4.09 18.93 -5.99
N LYS A 4 -3.50 18.39 -4.91
CA LYS A 4 -3.16 16.96 -4.74
C LYS A 4 -4.39 16.03 -4.79
N ALA A 5 -5.60 16.60 -4.79
CA ALA A 5 -6.87 15.90 -4.89
C ALA A 5 -7.23 15.41 -6.31
N GLU A 6 -6.56 15.88 -7.37
CA GLU A 6 -6.83 15.44 -8.75
C GLU A 6 -5.99 14.22 -9.19
N ALA A 7 -4.91 13.90 -8.48
CA ALA A 7 -3.96 12.86 -8.86
C ALA A 7 -4.40 11.41 -8.53
N GLU A 8 -5.54 11.22 -7.86
CA GLU A 8 -5.92 9.92 -7.29
C GLU A 8 -7.31 9.43 -7.73
N ARG A 9 -7.72 9.78 -8.95
CA ARG A 9 -8.76 9.04 -9.66
C ARG A 9 -8.11 7.79 -10.24
N VAL A 10 -8.34 6.63 -9.61
CA VAL A 10 -8.06 5.34 -10.24
C VAL A 10 -9.02 5.22 -11.42
N SER A 11 -8.54 5.70 -12.57
CA SER A 11 -9.27 5.59 -13.81
C SER A 11 -9.38 4.11 -14.18
N ILE A 12 -10.39 3.78 -14.98
CA ILE A 12 -10.54 2.47 -15.65
C ILE A 12 -9.23 2.09 -16.38
N TRP A 13 -8.31 3.04 -16.58
CA TRP A 13 -6.93 2.85 -17.03
C TRP A 13 -5.95 2.13 -16.07
N SER A 14 -6.39 1.61 -14.90
CA SER A 14 -5.53 0.76 -14.04
C SER A 14 -5.68 -0.77 -14.19
N ILE A 15 -6.67 -1.25 -14.95
CA ILE A 15 -6.82 -2.68 -15.29
C ILE A 15 -5.73 -3.06 -16.29
N GLY A 16 -5.02 -4.20 -16.16
CA GLY A 16 -3.97 -4.55 -17.12
C GLY A 16 -4.48 -4.51 -18.57
N ASP A 17 -3.70 -3.97 -19.52
CA ASP A 17 -4.15 -3.78 -20.90
C ASP A 17 -4.67 -5.07 -21.55
N ALA A 18 -4.19 -6.23 -21.10
CA ALA A 18 -4.67 -7.54 -21.53
C ALA A 18 -6.14 -7.82 -21.10
N GLU A 19 -6.50 -7.49 -19.86
CA GLU A 19 -7.85 -7.72 -19.33
C GLU A 19 -8.87 -6.76 -19.96
N ARG A 20 -8.47 -5.51 -20.24
CA ARG A 20 -9.33 -4.58 -20.98
C ARG A 20 -9.63 -5.04 -22.38
N THR A 21 -8.59 -5.51 -23.09
CA THR A 21 -8.73 -5.98 -24.47
C THR A 21 -9.69 -7.17 -24.53
N LEU A 22 -9.63 -8.07 -23.54
CA LEU A 22 -10.52 -9.22 -23.44
C LEU A 22 -11.96 -8.79 -23.15
N PHE A 23 -12.17 -7.85 -22.23
CA PHE A 23 -13.51 -7.34 -21.90
C PHE A 23 -14.16 -6.57 -23.06
N VAL A 24 -13.42 -5.66 -23.69
CA VAL A 24 -13.89 -4.91 -24.85
C VAL A 24 -14.17 -5.85 -26.01
N GLY A 25 -13.27 -6.82 -26.26
CA GLY A 25 -13.46 -7.84 -27.30
C GLY A 25 -14.71 -8.68 -27.08
N MET A 26 -14.97 -9.11 -25.83
CA MET A 26 -16.15 -9.91 -25.50
C MET A 26 -17.45 -9.11 -25.64
N ALA A 27 -17.49 -7.87 -25.14
CA ALA A 27 -18.65 -6.99 -25.28
C ALA A 27 -18.96 -6.71 -26.77
N LEU A 28 -17.93 -6.47 -27.58
CA LEU A 28 -18.07 -6.18 -29.01
C LEU A 28 -18.52 -7.43 -29.77
N ALA A 29 -18.03 -8.62 -29.39
CA ALA A 29 -18.50 -9.88 -29.97
C ALA A 29 -20.00 -10.11 -29.71
N PHE A 30 -20.48 -9.90 -28.48
CA PHE A 30 -21.90 -10.02 -28.15
C PHE A 30 -22.75 -9.00 -28.89
N PHE A 31 -22.27 -7.77 -29.03
CA PHE A 31 -22.97 -6.71 -29.77
C PHE A 31 -23.09 -7.04 -31.26
N VAL A 32 -22.00 -7.49 -31.90
CA VAL A 32 -21.99 -7.87 -33.32
C VAL A 32 -22.90 -9.07 -33.57
N PHE A 33 -22.87 -10.09 -32.70
CA PHE A 33 -23.78 -11.24 -32.81
C PHE A 33 -25.25 -10.84 -32.67
N GLY A 34 -25.56 -9.96 -31.70
CA GLY A 34 -26.91 -9.42 -31.54
C GLY A 34 -27.39 -8.65 -32.77
N LEU A 35 -26.55 -7.79 -33.34
CA LEU A 35 -26.87 -7.02 -34.55
C LEU A 35 -27.06 -7.91 -35.78
N ALA A 36 -26.16 -8.88 -35.99
CA ALA A 36 -26.25 -9.81 -37.11
C ALA A 36 -27.54 -10.65 -37.05
N PHE A 37 -27.93 -11.06 -35.84
CA PHE A 37 -29.18 -11.79 -35.62
C PHE A 37 -30.41 -10.94 -35.95
N VAL A 38 -30.44 -9.68 -35.49
CA VAL A 38 -31.53 -8.73 -35.80
C VAL A 38 -31.60 -8.44 -37.31
N LEU A 39 -30.46 -8.19 -37.96
CA LEU A 39 -30.40 -7.91 -39.40
C LEU A 39 -30.84 -9.12 -40.24
N TRP A 40 -30.36 -10.32 -39.90
CA TRP A 40 -30.79 -11.56 -40.57
C TRP A 40 -32.31 -11.75 -40.48
N TYR A 41 -32.89 -11.45 -39.31
CA TYR A 41 -34.33 -11.55 -39.09
C TYR A 41 -35.13 -10.50 -39.89
N ILE A 42 -34.65 -9.25 -39.93
CA ILE A 42 -35.29 -8.18 -40.73
C ILE A 42 -35.26 -8.49 -42.22
N ILE A 43 -34.15 -9.02 -42.74
CA ILE A 43 -34.03 -9.41 -44.17
C ILE A 43 -35.00 -10.54 -44.52
N LYS A 44 -35.29 -11.43 -43.57
CA LYS A 44 -36.18 -12.58 -43.79
C LYS A 44 -37.66 -12.20 -43.80
N ASP A 45 -38.11 -11.31 -42.91
CA ASP A 45 -39.55 -11.03 -42.70
C ASP A 45 -39.99 -9.57 -42.99
N GLY A 46 -39.07 -8.66 -43.35
CA GLY A 46 -39.39 -7.37 -43.97
C GLY A 46 -40.06 -6.29 -43.10
N SER A 47 -40.29 -6.53 -41.79
CA SER A 47 -40.88 -5.54 -40.88
C SER A 47 -40.25 -5.55 -39.49
N VAL A 48 -39.63 -4.42 -39.10
CA VAL A 48 -38.91 -4.24 -37.82
C VAL A 48 -39.86 -4.30 -36.62
N ASP A 49 -41.08 -3.77 -36.76
CA ASP A 49 -42.04 -3.67 -35.66
C ASP A 49 -42.68 -5.03 -35.32
N GLN A 50 -42.86 -5.91 -36.31
CA GLN A 50 -43.31 -7.28 -36.07
C GLN A 50 -42.18 -8.19 -35.57
N ALA A 51 -40.92 -7.94 -35.97
CA ALA A 51 -39.78 -8.73 -35.55
C ALA A 51 -39.49 -8.65 -34.05
N ILE A 52 -39.68 -7.48 -33.42
CA ILE A 52 -39.50 -7.32 -31.98
C ILE A 52 -40.58 -8.07 -31.21
N PHE A 53 -41.85 -7.98 -31.64
CA PHE A 53 -42.97 -8.62 -30.96
C PHE A 53 -43.03 -10.14 -31.17
N GLU A 54 -42.72 -10.66 -32.36
CA GLU A 54 -42.62 -12.10 -32.62
C GLU A 54 -41.31 -12.69 -32.06
N GLY A 55 -40.23 -11.92 -32.00
CA GLY A 55 -39.00 -12.31 -31.31
C GLY A 55 -39.24 -12.60 -29.81
N ILE A 56 -40.07 -11.80 -29.14
CA ILE A 56 -40.47 -12.03 -27.73
C ILE A 56 -41.26 -13.34 -27.58
N LYS A 57 -42.05 -13.75 -28.58
CA LYS A 57 -42.82 -15.00 -28.54
C LYS A 57 -41.98 -16.24 -28.85
N ILE A 58 -41.08 -16.18 -29.83
CA ILE A 58 -40.24 -17.31 -30.27
C ILE A 58 -39.20 -17.68 -29.20
N VAL A 59 -38.70 -16.68 -28.51
CA VAL A 59 -37.65 -16.85 -27.50
C VAL A 59 -38.14 -17.57 -26.23
N GLY A 60 -39.46 -17.68 -26.07
CA GLY A 60 -40.09 -18.34 -24.94
C GLY A 60 -39.64 -17.77 -23.59
N PRO A 61 -39.96 -18.46 -22.48
CA PRO A 61 -39.53 -18.03 -21.15
C PRO A 61 -38.00 -17.85 -21.05
N VAL A 62 -37.24 -18.60 -21.86
CA VAL A 62 -35.79 -18.75 -21.74
C VAL A 62 -35.02 -17.49 -22.15
N GLY A 63 -35.33 -16.83 -23.25
CA GLY A 63 -34.61 -15.58 -23.56
C GLY A 63 -35.26 -14.31 -23.01
N LEU A 64 -36.52 -14.34 -22.54
CA LEU A 64 -36.99 -13.34 -21.58
C LEU A 64 -36.17 -13.44 -20.28
N SER A 65 -35.79 -14.66 -19.89
CA SER A 65 -34.84 -14.89 -18.79
C SER A 65 -33.44 -14.39 -19.12
N ALA A 66 -32.96 -14.50 -20.37
CA ALA A 66 -31.64 -13.98 -20.77
C ALA A 66 -31.58 -12.44 -20.78
N VAL A 67 -32.66 -11.77 -21.23
CA VAL A 67 -32.77 -10.30 -21.20
C VAL A 67 -32.92 -9.79 -19.77
N THR A 68 -33.70 -10.47 -18.94
CA THR A 68 -33.78 -10.10 -17.51
C THR A 68 -32.48 -10.41 -16.78
N LEU A 69 -31.79 -11.51 -17.07
CA LEU A 69 -30.46 -11.81 -16.49
C LEU A 69 -29.41 -10.79 -16.89
N THR A 70 -29.42 -10.28 -18.12
CA THR A 70 -28.51 -9.19 -18.54
C THR A 70 -28.88 -7.87 -17.86
N PHE A 71 -30.18 -7.56 -17.70
CA PHE A 71 -30.65 -6.41 -16.93
C PHE A 71 -30.26 -6.51 -15.44
N PHE A 72 -30.43 -7.68 -14.81
CA PHE A 72 -29.98 -7.99 -13.45
C PHE A 72 -28.46 -8.02 -13.32
N PHE A 73 -27.70 -8.31 -14.38
CA PHE A 73 -26.25 -8.17 -14.39
C PHE A 73 -25.83 -6.70 -14.42
N ILE A 74 -26.53 -5.85 -15.19
CA ILE A 74 -26.26 -4.41 -15.27
C ILE A 74 -26.67 -3.69 -13.98
N GLU A 75 -27.86 -3.97 -13.44
CA GLU A 75 -28.34 -3.44 -12.15
C GLU A 75 -27.60 -4.08 -10.95
N GLY A 76 -27.30 -5.38 -11.03
CA GLY A 76 -26.54 -6.11 -10.01
C GLY A 76 -25.07 -5.67 -9.92
N TRP A 77 -24.48 -5.20 -11.03
CA TRP A 77 -23.19 -4.49 -11.01
C TRP A 77 -23.24 -3.20 -10.18
N HIS A 78 -24.41 -2.58 -10.05
CA HIS A 78 -24.58 -1.41 -9.18
C HIS A 78 -24.48 -1.77 -7.69
N LEU A 79 -24.90 -2.98 -7.31
CA LEU A 79 -24.79 -3.52 -5.93
C LEU A 79 -23.41 -4.10 -5.61
N MET A 80 -22.61 -4.45 -6.63
CA MET A 80 -21.21 -4.85 -6.47
C MET A 80 -20.24 -3.65 -6.51
N ILE A 81 -20.74 -2.43 -6.32
CA ILE A 81 -19.90 -1.34 -5.82
C ILE A 81 -19.73 -1.60 -4.33
N ILE A 82 -18.79 -2.48 -3.99
CA ILE A 82 -18.22 -2.51 -2.64
C ILE A 82 -17.83 -1.06 -2.33
N PRO A 83 -18.36 -0.42 -1.26
CA PRO A 83 -18.07 0.97 -0.98
C PRO A 83 -16.57 1.11 -0.75
N VAL A 84 -15.87 1.61 -1.78
CA VAL A 84 -14.42 1.80 -1.85
C VAL A 84 -13.92 2.57 -0.62
N GLU A 85 -14.78 3.40 -0.05
CA GLU A 85 -14.58 4.16 1.17
C GLU A 85 -14.22 3.28 2.38
N LYS A 86 -14.99 2.20 2.64
CA LYS A 86 -14.73 1.30 3.77
C LYS A 86 -13.41 0.55 3.61
N TYR A 87 -13.07 0.15 2.39
CA TYR A 87 -11.77 -0.46 2.11
C TYR A 87 -10.64 0.55 2.30
N ARG A 88 -10.79 1.78 1.78
CA ARG A 88 -9.80 2.85 1.92
C ARG A 88 -9.54 3.23 3.38
N GLU A 89 -10.57 3.25 4.22
CA GLU A 89 -10.43 3.48 5.67
C GLU A 89 -9.65 2.36 6.35
N LYS A 90 -10.00 1.10 6.09
CA LYS A 90 -9.31 -0.06 6.66
C LYS A 90 -7.83 -0.08 6.30
N TYR A 91 -7.49 0.24 5.05
CA TYR A 91 -6.09 0.35 4.63
C TYR A 91 -5.39 1.55 5.29
N ARG A 92 -6.03 2.73 5.37
CA ARG A 92 -5.45 3.89 6.06
C ARG A 92 -5.17 3.61 7.53
N GLU A 93 -6.08 2.92 8.22
CA GLU A 93 -5.87 2.54 9.62
C GLU A 93 -4.71 1.56 9.77
N LYS A 94 -4.62 0.56 8.89
CA LYS A 94 -3.50 -0.39 8.86
C LYS A 94 -2.15 0.32 8.68
N TYR A 95 -2.02 1.16 7.66
CA TYR A 95 -0.78 1.93 7.42
C TYR A 95 -0.44 2.88 8.57
N ARG A 96 -1.46 3.48 9.21
CA ARG A 96 -1.25 4.33 10.39
C ARG A 96 -0.67 3.52 11.55
N LYS A 97 -1.19 2.32 11.82
CA LYS A 97 -0.69 1.44 12.88
C LYS A 97 0.73 0.99 12.59
N GLU A 98 1.02 0.53 11.38
CA GLU A 98 2.36 0.08 10.99
C GLU A 98 3.40 1.20 11.12
N ARG A 99 3.08 2.42 10.66
CA ARG A 99 3.97 3.59 10.84
C ARG A 99 4.17 3.96 12.30
N PHE A 100 3.11 3.92 13.09
CA PHE A 100 3.19 4.20 14.52
C PHE A 100 4.08 3.18 15.24
N GLU A 101 3.94 1.89 14.91
CA GLU A 101 4.78 0.83 15.48
C GLU A 101 6.24 0.94 15.04
N ALA A 102 6.49 1.25 13.77
CA ALA A 102 7.84 1.49 13.26
C ALA A 102 8.50 2.68 13.98
N GLY A 103 7.82 3.84 14.02
CA GLY A 103 8.34 5.03 14.70
C GLY A 103 8.54 4.82 16.21
N ARG A 104 7.66 4.04 16.86
CA ARG A 104 7.85 3.66 18.28
C ARG A 104 9.09 2.79 18.47
N LYS A 105 9.34 1.81 17.59
CA LYS A 105 10.53 0.95 17.66
C LYS A 105 11.80 1.76 17.43
N GLU A 106 11.82 2.60 16.40
CA GLU A 106 12.93 3.51 16.11
C GLU A 106 13.22 4.44 17.29
N GLY A 107 12.19 5.05 17.88
CA GLY A 107 12.34 5.91 19.05
C GLY A 107 12.88 5.18 20.29
N ILE A 108 12.48 3.92 20.51
CA ILE A 108 13.05 3.10 21.61
C ILE A 108 14.53 2.81 21.36
N VAL A 109 14.89 2.42 20.13
CA VAL A 109 16.29 2.13 19.79
C VAL A 109 17.15 3.38 19.94
N GLN A 110 16.68 4.51 19.43
CA GLN A 110 17.36 5.81 19.56
C GLN A 110 17.54 6.20 21.02
N GLY A 111 16.50 6.10 21.85
CA GLY A 111 16.59 6.43 23.27
C GLY A 111 17.53 5.51 24.05
N VAL A 112 17.63 4.23 23.68
CA VAL A 112 18.61 3.31 24.27
C VAL A 112 20.04 3.68 23.84
N LYS A 113 20.25 4.09 22.59
CA LYS A 113 21.54 4.58 22.09
C LYS A 113 21.98 5.83 22.83
N GLU A 114 21.11 6.85 22.87
CA GLU A 114 21.39 8.13 23.53
C GLU A 114 21.73 7.92 25.01
N ARG A 115 20.92 7.13 25.73
CA ARG A 115 21.20 6.80 27.13
C ARG A 115 22.54 6.08 27.32
N ALA A 116 22.87 5.12 26.45
CA ALA A 116 24.15 4.42 26.57
C ALA A 116 25.35 5.36 26.38
N ILE A 117 25.24 6.34 25.48
CA ILE A 117 26.27 7.36 25.26
C ILE A 117 26.38 8.27 26.49
N GLU A 118 25.25 8.74 27.02
CA GLU A 118 25.20 9.55 28.25
C GLU A 118 25.86 8.81 29.42
N ASP A 119 25.50 7.55 29.65
CA ASP A 119 26.05 6.71 30.72
C ASP A 119 27.59 6.56 30.57
N ILE A 120 28.10 6.39 29.34
CA ILE A 120 29.55 6.30 29.10
C ILE A 120 30.24 7.63 29.45
N LEU A 121 29.72 8.75 28.94
CA LEU A 121 30.31 10.06 29.18
C LEU A 121 30.30 10.43 30.66
N GLU A 122 29.22 10.11 31.38
CA GLU A 122 29.14 10.31 32.83
C GLU A 122 30.21 9.52 33.57
N VAL A 123 30.42 8.25 33.22
CA VAL A 123 31.49 7.43 33.81
C VAL A 123 32.88 8.03 33.52
N LEU A 124 33.13 8.51 32.30
CA LEU A 124 34.40 9.13 31.94
C LEU A 124 34.63 10.47 32.65
N GLU A 125 33.56 11.25 32.85
CA GLU A 125 33.61 12.49 33.61
C GLU A 125 33.95 12.21 35.08
N ILE A 126 33.27 11.25 35.70
CA ILE A 126 33.48 10.90 37.12
C ILE A 126 34.88 10.32 37.36
N ARG A 127 35.34 9.40 36.49
CA ARG A 127 36.60 8.67 36.73
C ARG A 127 37.84 9.42 36.26
N PHE A 128 37.72 10.18 35.17
CA PHE A 128 38.87 10.77 34.48
C PHE A 128 38.77 12.29 34.33
N ALA A 129 37.76 12.93 34.90
CA ALA A 129 37.47 14.37 34.71
C ALA A 129 37.40 14.76 33.23
N CYS A 130 36.92 13.84 32.38
CA CYS A 130 36.76 14.06 30.95
C CYS A 130 35.59 15.02 30.70
N ALA A 131 35.85 16.16 30.07
CA ALA A 131 34.79 17.12 29.75
C ALA A 131 33.80 16.56 28.71
N PRO A 132 32.51 16.94 28.75
CA PRO A 132 31.52 16.54 27.75
C PRO A 132 31.86 16.98 26.32
N SER A 133 32.66 18.04 26.18
CA SER A 133 33.16 18.57 24.90
C SER A 133 34.40 17.83 24.38
N HIS A 134 34.82 16.75 25.03
CA HIS A 134 35.96 15.96 24.57
C HIS A 134 35.62 15.25 23.25
N PRO A 135 36.56 15.12 22.29
CA PRO A 135 36.35 14.45 21.00
C PRO A 135 35.82 13.01 21.05
N ILE A 136 35.83 12.38 22.23
CA ILE A 136 35.26 11.05 22.45
C ILE A 136 33.72 11.09 22.31
N ALA A 137 33.08 12.18 22.73
CA ALA A 137 31.62 12.32 22.65
C ALA A 137 31.12 12.27 21.20
N ASP A 138 31.78 13.00 20.30
CA ASP A 138 31.45 12.98 18.86
C ASP A 138 31.63 11.59 18.24
N ARG A 139 32.68 10.87 18.68
CA ARG A 139 32.94 9.50 18.22
C ARG A 139 31.88 8.51 18.71
N LEU A 140 31.46 8.60 19.97
CA LEU A 140 30.39 7.78 20.52
C LEU A 140 29.05 8.06 19.84
N ALA A 141 28.76 9.33 19.52
CA ALA A 141 27.55 9.72 18.79
C ALA A 141 27.48 9.12 17.37
N ALA A 142 28.63 8.98 16.70
CA ALA A 142 28.74 8.37 15.39
C ALA A 142 28.55 6.84 15.39
N MET A 143 28.54 6.17 16.55
CA MET A 143 28.34 4.72 16.64
C MET A 143 26.87 4.34 16.60
N ASP A 144 26.48 3.41 15.73
CA ASP A 144 25.09 2.93 15.62
C ASP A 144 24.84 1.62 16.38
N ASP A 145 25.89 0.88 16.75
CA ASP A 145 25.77 -0.40 17.44
C ASP A 145 25.62 -0.22 18.97
N VAL A 146 24.39 -0.36 19.43
CA VAL A 146 24.04 -0.34 20.86
C VAL A 146 24.77 -1.43 21.67
N GLN A 147 25.08 -2.59 21.09
CA GLN A 147 25.81 -3.64 21.81
C GLN A 147 27.27 -3.24 22.03
N HIS A 148 27.88 -2.61 21.02
CA HIS A 148 29.22 -2.06 21.15
C HIS A 148 29.26 -0.96 22.22
N LEU A 149 28.28 -0.04 22.24
CA LEU A 149 28.16 0.98 23.29
C LEU A 149 28.07 0.37 24.70
N LYS A 150 27.32 -0.72 24.88
CA LYS A 150 27.27 -1.43 26.19
C LYS A 150 28.60 -2.05 26.58
N LEU A 151 29.36 -2.56 25.61
CA LEU A 151 30.70 -3.08 25.86
C LEU A 151 31.63 -1.94 26.27
N LEU A 152 31.61 -0.83 25.56
CA LEU A 152 32.38 0.37 25.88
C LEU A 152 32.05 0.91 27.27
N LEU A 153 30.78 0.91 27.68
CA LEU A 153 30.41 1.28 29.06
C LEU A 153 31.11 0.41 30.10
N ARG A 154 31.17 -0.91 29.89
CA ARG A 154 31.89 -1.82 30.80
C ARG A 154 33.40 -1.53 30.77
N THR A 155 33.96 -1.29 29.59
CA THR A 155 35.36 -0.91 29.43
C THR A 155 35.67 0.39 30.17
N ALA A 156 34.80 1.41 30.06
CA ALA A 156 34.94 2.69 30.74
C ALA A 156 34.98 2.57 32.26
N ILE A 157 34.39 1.50 32.84
CA ILE A 157 34.44 1.20 34.28
C ILE A 157 35.70 0.41 34.66
N GLN A 158 36.26 -0.38 33.75
CA GLN A 158 37.37 -1.30 34.05
C GLN A 158 38.76 -0.71 33.77
N VAL A 159 38.89 0.14 32.76
CA VAL A 159 40.18 0.72 32.35
C VAL A 159 40.76 1.65 33.41
N SER A 160 42.08 1.74 33.46
CA SER A 160 42.84 2.49 34.47
C SER A 160 42.90 3.99 34.18
N ASP A 161 42.82 4.36 32.90
CA ASP A 161 43.00 5.72 32.41
C ASP A 161 42.21 5.96 31.11
N LEU A 162 42.16 7.22 30.68
CA LEU A 162 41.41 7.67 29.51
C LEU A 162 42.05 7.20 28.19
N GLU A 163 43.37 7.00 28.14
CA GLU A 163 44.09 6.60 26.92
C GLU A 163 43.80 5.15 26.57
N ALA A 164 43.76 4.26 27.58
CA ALA A 164 43.33 2.88 27.42
C ALA A 164 41.87 2.77 26.94
N PHE A 165 41.00 3.68 27.38
CA PHE A 165 39.63 3.76 26.86
C PHE A 165 39.60 4.18 25.38
N GLN A 166 40.39 5.18 24.99
CA GLN A 166 40.47 5.63 23.59
C GLN A 166 40.93 4.51 22.66
N GLN A 167 41.92 3.72 23.07
CA GLN A 167 42.37 2.55 22.28
C GLN A 167 41.25 1.52 22.08
N ALA A 168 40.42 1.28 23.11
CA ALA A 168 39.27 0.39 22.99
C ALA A 168 38.16 0.96 22.08
N LEU A 169 38.04 2.28 21.98
CA LEU A 169 37.13 2.97 21.06
C LEU A 169 37.61 2.92 19.59
N ASP A 170 38.91 2.75 19.39
CA ASP A 170 39.57 2.62 18.08
C ASP A 170 39.59 1.19 17.52
N THR A 171 39.15 0.21 18.31
CA THR A 171 39.13 -1.22 17.93
C THR A 171 37.81 -1.58 17.24
#